data_AF-A0A448YLR4-F1
#
_entry.id   AF-A0A448YLR4-F1
#
_cell.length_a   1.000
_cell.length_b   1.000
_cell.length_c   1.000
_cell.angle_alpha   90.00
_cell.angle_beta   90.00
_cell.angle_gamma   90.00
#
_symmetry.space_group_name_H-M   'P 1'
#
loop_
_entity.id
_entity.type
_entity.pdbx_description
1 polymer ?
#
loop_
_entity_poly.entity_id
_entity_poly.type
_entity_poly.pdbx_seq_one_letter_code
_entity_poly.pdbx_strand_id
1 'polypeptide(L)'
;MSVLIVGAGSMGLVSGYYLQLSNVEVTFLVRSHHKKDLDRPQILYDLSDNTVKHYTGYNYFTDPSQILGRDYDFIIITLDRTGLQSEEGTQLVKTIAKAVKGKSTQIILGTVTIGVRSWLLEVSGISPEKVTNGSLGVMAYPPKSVTLPIYSDDIDRKILAIHSLLMIVQQR
;
A
#
# COMPACT_ATOMS: atom_id res chain seq x y z
N MET A 1 -2.88 -16.05 6.15
CA MET A 1 -2.31 -15.38 4.97
C MET A 1 -1.51 -14.18 5.45
N SER A 2 -0.28 -13.99 4.98
CA SER A 2 0.57 -12.85 5.33
C SER A 2 0.91 -12.02 4.09
N VAL A 3 0.84 -10.71 4.24
CA VAL A 3 1.07 -9.76 3.15
C VAL A 3 2.06 -8.69 3.59
N LEU A 4 3.09 -8.50 2.77
CA LEU A 4 4.00 -7.36 2.88
C LEU A 4 3.50 -6.23 1.97
N ILE A 5 3.26 -5.04 2.51
CA ILE A 5 2.91 -3.85 1.73
C ILE A 5 4.11 -2.90 1.71
N VAL A 6 4.61 -2.59 0.53
CA VAL A 6 5.74 -1.69 0.33
C VAL A 6 5.20 -0.27 0.13
N GLY A 7 5.34 0.54 1.17
CA GLY A 7 4.79 1.89 1.28
C GLY A 7 3.56 1.96 2.19
N ALA A 8 3.52 2.95 3.08
CA ALA A 8 2.37 3.26 3.94
C ALA A 8 1.81 4.65 3.67
N GLY A 9 1.77 5.04 2.39
CA GLY A 9 0.97 6.18 1.94
C GLY A 9 -0.52 5.83 1.91
N SER A 10 -1.35 6.70 1.34
CA SER A 10 -2.81 6.54 1.31
C SER A 10 -3.23 5.13 0.82
N MET A 11 -2.73 4.70 -0.34
CA MET A 11 -3.09 3.40 -0.92
C MET A 11 -2.59 2.21 -0.09
N GLY A 12 -1.39 2.29 0.49
CA GLY A 12 -0.85 1.22 1.32
C GLY A 12 -1.68 1.02 2.59
N LEU A 13 -2.00 2.12 3.29
CA LEU A 13 -2.76 2.08 4.53
C LEU A 13 -4.19 1.58 4.33
N VAL A 14 -4.87 2.07 3.28
CA VAL A 14 -6.20 1.62 2.87
C VAL A 14 -6.21 0.12 2.52
N SER A 15 -5.25 -0.32 1.70
CA SER A 15 -5.16 -1.72 1.28
C SER A 15 -4.91 -2.63 2.49
N GLY A 16 -4.00 -2.22 3.38
CA GLY A 16 -3.72 -2.94 4.61
C GLY A 16 -4.95 -3.05 5.52
N TYR A 17 -5.71 -1.97 5.67
CA TYR A 17 -6.93 -1.98 6.48
C TYR A 17 -7.94 -3.03 6.01
N TYR A 18 -8.27 -3.09 4.71
CA TYR A 18 -9.20 -4.12 4.20
C TYR A 18 -8.66 -5.53 4.25
N LEU A 19 -7.35 -5.70 4.00
CA LEU A 19 -6.71 -7.00 4.16
C LEU A 19 -6.84 -7.47 5.61
N GLN A 20 -6.59 -6.60 6.58
CA GLN A 20 -6.72 -6.96 7.98
C GLN A 20 -8.17 -7.26 8.40
N LEU A 21 -9.17 -6.55 7.86
CA LEU A 21 -10.59 -6.91 8.05
C LEU A 21 -10.90 -8.33 7.55
N SER A 22 -10.10 -8.85 6.60
CA SER A 22 -10.19 -10.22 6.08
C SER A 22 -9.29 -11.21 6.84
N ASN A 23 -8.84 -10.87 8.05
CA ASN A 23 -7.94 -11.67 8.90
C ASN A 23 -6.56 -11.97 8.26
N VAL A 24 -6.07 -11.06 7.43
CA VAL A 24 -4.72 -11.13 6.86
C VAL A 24 -3.73 -10.47 7.79
N GLU A 25 -2.59 -11.12 8.03
CA GLU A 25 -1.48 -10.49 8.74
C GLU A 25 -0.77 -9.49 7.82
N VAL A 26 -0.84 -8.20 8.15
CA VAL A 26 -0.27 -7.13 7.33
C VAL A 26 1.03 -6.63 7.96
N THR A 27 2.09 -6.59 7.15
CA THR A 27 3.35 -5.95 7.48
C THR A 27 3.64 -4.85 6.48
N PHE A 28 3.95 -3.64 6.94
CA PHE A 28 4.42 -2.56 6.08
C PHE A 28 5.94 -2.55 5.98
N LEU A 29 6.48 -2.21 4.82
CA LEU A 29 7.85 -1.77 4.65
C LEU A 29 7.85 -0.30 4.26
N VAL A 30 8.40 0.55 5.13
CA VAL A 30 8.45 2.00 4.95
C VAL A 30 9.87 2.54 5.05
N ARG A 31 10.07 3.79 4.62
CA ARG A 31 11.33 4.50 4.87
C ARG A 31 11.43 4.87 6.36
N SER A 32 12.64 4.90 6.88
CA SER A 32 12.93 5.12 8.32
C SER A 32 12.30 6.38 8.92
N HIS A 33 12.18 7.46 8.16
CA HIS A 33 11.58 8.70 8.63
C HIS A 33 10.06 8.60 8.91
N HIS A 34 9.38 7.59 8.36
CA HIS A 34 7.96 7.32 8.63
C HIS A 34 7.71 6.45 9.86
N LYS A 35 8.75 6.05 10.59
CA LYS A 35 8.62 5.17 11.76
C LYS A 35 7.61 5.71 12.79
N LYS A 36 7.79 6.97 13.18
CA LYS A 36 6.94 7.63 14.18
C LYS A 36 5.48 7.73 13.73
N ASP A 37 5.24 7.80 12.42
CA ASP A 37 3.89 7.88 11.87
C ASP A 37 3.14 6.58 12.12
N LEU A 38 3.83 5.44 12.04
CA LEU A 38 3.26 4.10 12.18
C LEU A 38 3.23 3.55 13.61
N ASP A 39 3.95 4.17 14.55
CA ASP A 39 3.94 3.82 15.99
C ASP A 39 2.59 4.10 16.69
N ARG A 40 1.69 4.83 16.02
CA ARG A 40 0.36 5.16 16.50
C ARG A 40 -0.73 4.52 15.62
N PRO A 41 -1.96 4.39 16.13
CA PRO A 41 -3.11 4.07 15.29
C PRO A 41 -3.22 5.00 14.08
N GLN A 42 -3.45 4.43 12.90
CA GLN A 42 -3.80 5.22 11.72
C GLN A 42 -5.29 5.53 11.74
N ILE A 43 -5.63 6.77 11.42
CA ILE A 43 -7.01 7.23 11.39
C ILE A 43 -7.43 7.28 9.92
N LEU A 44 -8.46 6.53 9.58
CA LEU A 44 -9.04 6.49 8.24
C LEU A 44 -10.47 7.02 8.34
N TYR A 45 -10.79 8.05 7.57
CA TYR A 45 -12.17 8.53 7.47
C TYR A 45 -12.83 7.91 6.24
N ASP A 46 -13.93 7.17 6.47
CA ASP A 46 -14.71 6.50 5.44
C ASP A 46 -15.93 7.34 5.10
N LEU A 47 -15.99 7.82 3.87
CA LEU A 47 -17.08 8.64 3.38
C LEU A 47 -18.33 7.85 2.96
N SER A 48 -18.23 6.53 2.85
CA SER A 48 -19.40 5.70 2.53
C SER A 48 -20.40 5.64 3.70
N ASP A 49 -19.89 5.71 4.93
CA ASP A 49 -20.68 5.67 6.16
C ASP A 49 -20.44 6.88 7.10
N ASN A 50 -19.61 7.83 6.67
CA ASN A 50 -19.20 9.02 7.43
C ASN A 50 -18.58 8.70 8.81
N THR A 51 -17.90 7.57 8.93
CA THR A 51 -17.29 7.16 10.20
C THR A 51 -15.76 7.19 10.18
N VAL A 52 -15.19 7.30 11.38
CA VAL A 52 -13.75 7.17 11.60
C VAL A 52 -13.42 5.71 11.91
N LYS A 53 -12.46 5.15 11.17
CA LYS A 53 -11.88 3.84 11.42
C LYS A 53 -10.50 4.00 12.05
N HIS A 54 -10.23 3.20 13.07
CA HIS A 54 -8.92 3.12 13.71
C HIS A 54 -8.19 1.88 13.22
N TYR A 55 -7.15 2.09 12.43
CA TYR A 55 -6.34 1.00 11.91
C TYR A 55 -5.10 0.80 12.80
N THR A 56 -5.04 -0.38 13.43
CA THR A 56 -4.02 -0.83 14.38
C THR A 56 -3.74 -2.31 14.14
N GLY A 57 -2.74 -2.89 14.81
CA GLY A 57 -2.49 -4.34 14.74
C GLY A 57 -1.70 -4.81 13.52
N TYR A 58 -1.19 -3.88 12.71
CA TYR A 58 -0.21 -4.17 11.67
C TYR A 58 1.22 -4.16 12.22
N ASN A 59 2.11 -4.90 11.55
CA ASN A 59 3.54 -4.83 11.77
C ASN A 59 4.18 -3.83 10.80
N TYR A 60 5.39 -3.36 11.09
CA TYR A 60 6.16 -2.61 10.09
C TYR A 60 7.67 -2.78 10.24
N PHE A 61 8.38 -2.62 9.12
CA PHE A 61 9.82 -2.56 9.02
C PHE A 61 10.25 -1.24 8.40
N THR A 62 11.42 -0.77 8.83
CA THR A 62 12.09 0.40 8.26
C THR A 62 13.36 0.05 7.51
N ASP A 63 13.86 -1.17 7.70
CA ASP A 63 15.01 -1.70 6.99
C ASP A 63 14.55 -2.82 6.03
N PRO A 64 14.73 -2.65 4.71
CA PRO A 64 14.42 -3.68 3.73
C PRO A 64 15.08 -5.03 4.00
N SER A 65 16.23 -5.08 4.70
CA SER A 65 16.90 -6.35 5.03
C SER A 65 16.04 -7.27 5.90
N GLN A 66 15.09 -6.71 6.66
CA GLN A 66 14.23 -7.46 7.59
C GLN A 66 13.23 -8.39 6.89
N ILE A 67 13.03 -8.22 5.58
CA ILE A 67 12.17 -9.11 4.78
C ILE A 67 12.93 -10.35 4.30
N LEU A 68 14.26 -10.36 4.39
CA LEU A 68 15.08 -11.52 4.01
C LEU A 68 14.80 -12.68 4.98
N GLY A 69 14.65 -13.88 4.43
CA GLY A 69 14.34 -15.08 5.21
C GLY A 69 12.89 -15.20 5.67
N ARG A 70 12.04 -14.18 5.46
CA ARG A 70 10.60 -14.24 5.76
C ARG A 70 9.79 -14.73 4.57
N ASP A 71 8.71 -15.44 4.85
CA ASP A 71 7.76 -15.90 3.85
C ASP A 71 6.50 -15.03 3.88
N TYR A 72 6.08 -14.58 2.71
CA TYR A 72 4.81 -13.88 2.50
C TYR A 72 4.05 -14.59 1.39
N ASP A 73 2.73 -14.60 1.47
CA ASP A 73 1.89 -15.04 0.36
C ASP A 73 1.97 -14.03 -0.78
N PHE A 74 1.84 -12.74 -0.44
CA PHE A 74 1.94 -11.63 -1.38
C PHE A 74 2.83 -10.49 -0.89
N ILE A 75 3.52 -9.85 -1.83
CA ILE A 75 4.12 -8.53 -1.67
C ILE A 75 3.35 -7.56 -2.56
N ILE A 76 2.76 -6.53 -1.96
CA ILE A 76 2.03 -5.47 -2.68
C ILE A 76 2.90 -4.23 -2.71
N ILE A 77 3.25 -3.75 -3.90
CA ILE A 77 4.03 -2.52 -4.07
C ILE A 77 3.07 -1.34 -4.31
N THR A 78 3.04 -0.38 -3.39
CA THR A 78 2.17 0.81 -3.47
C THR A 78 2.96 2.11 -3.60
N LEU A 79 4.26 2.03 -3.92
CA LEU A 79 5.07 3.20 -4.22
C LEU A 79 4.73 3.75 -5.61
N ASP A 80 4.85 5.06 -5.79
CA ASP A 80 4.80 5.66 -7.12
C ASP A 80 6.07 5.36 -7.93
N ARG A 81 6.05 5.70 -9.22
CA ARG A 81 7.18 5.50 -10.13
C ARG A 81 8.45 6.21 -9.65
N THR A 82 8.32 7.44 -9.16
CA THR A 82 9.45 8.24 -8.70
C THR A 82 10.13 7.57 -7.50
N GLY A 83 9.34 7.10 -6.55
CA GLY A 83 9.79 6.36 -5.39
C GLY A 83 10.48 5.06 -5.77
N LEU A 84 9.94 4.31 -6.74
CA LEU A 84 10.56 3.08 -7.23
C LEU A 84 11.87 3.32 -7.99
N GLN A 85 11.92 4.32 -8.86
CA GLN A 85 13.07 4.60 -9.73
C GLN A 85 14.17 5.44 -9.05
N SER A 86 13.97 5.85 -7.80
CA SER A 86 15.03 6.40 -6.95
C SER A 86 16.14 5.35 -6.68
N GLU A 87 17.30 5.80 -6.21
CA GLU A 87 18.40 4.92 -5.84
C GLU A 87 17.97 3.94 -4.73
N GLU A 88 17.29 4.44 -3.69
CA GLU A 88 16.79 3.60 -2.60
C GLU A 88 15.69 2.66 -3.08
N GLY A 89 14.80 3.13 -3.97
CA GLY A 89 13.75 2.31 -4.57
C GLY A 89 14.29 1.16 -5.40
N THR A 90 15.33 1.43 -6.19
CA THR A 90 16.03 0.43 -7.01
C THR A 90 16.68 -0.63 -6.11
N GLN A 91 17.33 -0.21 -5.03
CA GLN A 91 17.94 -1.14 -4.07
C GLN A 91 16.89 -1.96 -3.31
N LEU A 92 15.74 -1.37 -2.99
CA LEU A 92 14.60 -2.06 -2.42
C LEU A 92 14.06 -3.14 -3.35
N VAL A 93 13.87 -2.84 -4.65
CA VAL A 93 13.44 -3.82 -5.65
C VAL A 93 14.41 -5.01 -5.73
N LYS A 94 15.73 -4.76 -5.71
CA LYS A 94 16.74 -5.82 -5.66
C LYS A 94 16.66 -6.65 -4.37
N THR A 95 16.32 -6.02 -3.25
CA THR A 95 16.15 -6.71 -1.96
C THR A 95 14.91 -7.60 -1.97
N ILE A 96 13.80 -7.12 -2.53
CA ILE A 96 12.58 -7.92 -2.76
C ILE A 96 12.90 -9.12 -3.64
N ALA A 97 13.67 -8.94 -4.72
CA ALA A 97 14.09 -10.03 -5.60
C ALA A 97 14.84 -11.13 -4.85
N LYS A 98 15.78 -10.75 -3.99
CA LYS A 98 16.50 -11.68 -3.11
C LYS A 98 15.55 -12.38 -2.14
N ALA A 99 14.60 -11.65 -1.57
CA ALA A 99 13.65 -12.19 -0.60
C ALA A 99 12.72 -13.24 -1.21
N VAL A 100 12.28 -13.08 -2.45
CA VAL A 100 11.34 -14.01 -3.12
C VAL A 100 12.03 -15.14 -3.90
N LYS A 101 13.37 -15.15 -3.97
CA LYS A 101 14.14 -16.16 -4.70
C LYS A 101 13.89 -17.55 -4.10
N GLY A 102 13.46 -18.50 -4.92
CA GLY A 102 13.14 -19.87 -4.49
C GLY A 102 11.84 -20.01 -3.68
N LYS A 103 11.06 -18.94 -3.49
CA LYS A 103 9.81 -18.94 -2.71
C LYS A 103 8.57 -18.91 -3.60
N SER A 104 7.41 -19.25 -3.04
CA SER A 104 6.11 -19.17 -3.73
C SER A 104 5.50 -17.76 -3.77
N THR A 105 6.05 -16.81 -2.99
CA THR A 105 5.57 -15.44 -2.86
C THR A 105 5.32 -14.77 -4.21
N GLN A 106 4.13 -14.21 -4.36
CA GLN A 106 3.71 -13.44 -5.54
C GLN A 106 3.84 -11.94 -5.30
N ILE A 107 4.10 -11.18 -6.36
CA ILE A 107 4.22 -9.72 -6.30
C ILE A 107 3.05 -9.09 -7.07
N ILE A 108 2.32 -8.24 -6.37
CA ILE A 108 1.26 -7.40 -6.94
C ILE A 108 1.81 -5.98 -7.06
N LEU A 109 2.01 -5.53 -8.29
CA LEU A 109 2.45 -4.17 -8.58
C LEU A 109 1.22 -3.25 -8.62
N GLY A 110 1.00 -2.49 -7.54
CA GLY A 110 -0.09 -1.51 -7.42
C GLY A 110 0.26 -0.12 -7.96
N THR A 111 1.44 0.04 -8.56
CA THR A 111 1.89 1.32 -9.14
C THR A 111 1.15 1.59 -10.47
N VAL A 112 0.43 2.71 -10.54
CA VAL A 112 -0.30 3.11 -11.75
C VAL A 112 0.60 3.91 -12.68
N THR A 113 1.20 3.26 -13.68
CA THR A 113 1.87 3.91 -14.81
C THR A 113 2.26 2.90 -15.89
N ILE A 114 2.63 3.38 -17.08
CA ILE A 114 3.07 2.54 -18.20
C ILE A 114 4.54 2.12 -17.98
N GLY A 115 4.83 0.83 -18.22
CA GLY A 115 6.19 0.31 -18.28
C GLY A 115 6.86 -0.01 -16.94
N VAL A 116 6.23 0.28 -15.78
CA VAL A 116 6.87 -0.03 -14.48
C VAL A 116 7.02 -1.52 -14.23
N ARG A 117 6.10 -2.37 -14.70
CA ARG A 117 6.31 -3.83 -14.62
C ARG A 117 7.54 -4.27 -15.39
N SER A 118 7.69 -3.81 -16.64
CA SER A 118 8.85 -4.15 -17.47
C SER A 118 10.15 -3.68 -16.82
N TRP A 119 10.17 -2.42 -16.35
CA TRP A 119 11.30 -1.88 -15.59
C TRP A 119 11.61 -2.69 -14.33
N LEU A 120 10.60 -3.07 -13.55
CA LEU A 120 10.78 -3.86 -12.34
C LEU A 120 11.41 -5.22 -12.65
N LEU A 121 10.92 -5.91 -13.69
CA LEU A 121 11.46 -7.21 -14.12
C LEU A 121 12.92 -7.09 -14.57
N GLU A 122 13.25 -6.05 -15.36
CA GLU A 122 14.62 -5.77 -15.81
C GLU A 122 15.58 -5.52 -14.65
N VAL A 123 15.19 -4.65 -13.70
CA VAL A 123 16.03 -4.27 -12.56
C VAL A 123 16.19 -5.41 -11.55
N SER A 124 15.14 -6.21 -11.36
CA SER A 124 15.09 -7.22 -10.30
C SER A 124 15.57 -8.60 -10.74
N GLY A 125 15.45 -8.92 -12.03
CA GLY A 125 15.61 -10.29 -12.54
C GLY A 125 14.56 -11.27 -12.01
N ILE A 126 13.48 -10.77 -11.40
CA ILE A 126 12.36 -11.62 -10.94
C ILE A 126 11.66 -12.18 -12.17
N SER A 127 11.26 -13.45 -12.05
CA SER A 127 10.58 -14.12 -13.15
C SER A 127 9.21 -13.48 -13.44
N PRO A 128 8.83 -13.26 -14.71
CA PRO A 128 7.60 -12.55 -15.08
C PRO A 128 6.32 -13.13 -14.46
N GLU A 129 6.24 -14.44 -14.27
CA GLU A 129 5.08 -15.12 -13.68
C GLU A 129 4.88 -14.83 -12.20
N LYS A 130 5.90 -14.31 -11.50
CA LYS A 130 5.79 -13.88 -10.11
C LYS A 130 5.28 -12.45 -9.94
N VAL A 131 5.14 -11.70 -11.03
CA VAL A 131 4.79 -10.28 -10.98
C VAL A 131 3.54 -10.02 -11.81
N THR A 132 2.47 -9.65 -11.11
CA THR A 132 1.19 -9.27 -11.71
C THR A 132 0.94 -7.79 -11.49
N ASN A 133 0.38 -7.11 -12.50
CA ASN A 133 -0.14 -5.75 -12.31
C ASN A 133 -1.43 -5.82 -11.51
N GLY A 134 -1.50 -5.09 -10.41
CA GLY A 134 -2.72 -4.88 -9.65
C GLY A 134 -3.27 -3.49 -9.92
N SER A 135 -4.56 -3.39 -10.22
CA SER A 135 -5.25 -2.10 -10.14
C SER A 135 -5.83 -1.96 -8.74
N LEU A 136 -5.23 -1.10 -7.93
CA LEU A 136 -5.76 -0.79 -6.60
C LEU A 136 -6.71 0.41 -6.74
N GLY A 137 -8.00 0.12 -6.87
CA GLY A 137 -9.05 1.12 -7.07
C GLY A 137 -9.66 1.57 -5.75
N VAL A 138 -9.06 2.56 -5.09
CA VAL A 138 -9.68 3.30 -3.98
C VAL A 138 -9.33 4.77 -4.13
N MET A 139 -10.30 5.66 -3.97
CA MET A 139 -9.99 7.08 -3.88
C MET A 139 -9.45 7.34 -2.47
N ALA A 140 -8.17 7.62 -2.34
CA ALA A 140 -7.58 7.84 -1.02
C ALA A 140 -6.72 9.10 -1.00
N TYR A 141 -6.96 9.98 -0.02
CA TYR A 141 -6.31 11.29 0.03
C TYR A 141 -5.55 11.50 1.35
N PRO A 142 -4.35 12.11 1.30
CA PRO A 142 -3.69 12.55 2.51
C PRO A 142 -4.39 13.81 3.06
N PRO A 143 -4.53 14.02 4.38
CA PRO A 143 -5.56 14.93 4.87
C PRO A 143 -5.11 16.37 4.90
N LYS A 144 -3.79 16.59 4.81
CA LYS A 144 -3.21 17.90 4.54
C LYS A 144 -3.59 18.41 3.14
N SER A 145 -4.08 17.55 2.24
CA SER A 145 -4.42 17.89 0.86
C SER A 145 -5.92 17.88 0.58
N VAL A 146 -6.77 17.57 1.56
CA VAL A 146 -8.23 17.50 1.36
C VAL A 146 -8.86 18.85 1.65
N THR A 147 -9.38 19.49 0.62
CA THR A 147 -10.29 20.65 0.70
C THR A 147 -11.73 20.29 0.34
N LEU A 148 -12.02 18.98 0.24
CA LEU A 148 -13.35 18.50 -0.14
C LEU A 148 -14.38 18.95 0.92
N PRO A 149 -15.55 19.46 0.49
CA PRO A 149 -16.61 19.75 1.43
C PRO A 149 -17.01 18.46 2.16
N ILE A 150 -17.03 18.51 3.48
CA ILE A 150 -17.66 17.45 4.29
C ILE A 150 -19.14 17.49 3.90
N TYR A 151 -19.62 16.40 3.29
CA TYR A 151 -20.93 16.33 2.63
C TYR A 151 -22.05 16.86 3.53
N SER A 152 -22.84 17.82 3.03
CA SER A 152 -24.16 18.13 3.58
C SER A 152 -25.18 17.11 3.07
N ASP A 153 -26.31 16.96 3.77
CA ASP A 153 -27.36 15.95 3.50
C ASP A 153 -28.01 16.04 2.09
N ASP A 154 -27.64 17.02 1.27
CA ASP A 154 -28.29 17.37 0.00
C ASP A 154 -27.67 16.71 -1.25
N ILE A 155 -26.63 15.87 -1.11
CA ILE A 155 -26.00 15.19 -2.26
C ILE A 155 -26.68 13.85 -2.54
N ASP A 156 -27.15 13.66 -3.77
CA ASP A 156 -27.88 12.47 -4.23
C ASP A 156 -27.03 11.19 -4.04
N ARG A 157 -27.49 10.32 -3.13
CA ARG A 157 -26.83 9.04 -2.78
C ARG A 157 -26.59 8.13 -3.99
N LYS A 158 -27.31 8.32 -5.11
CA LYS A 158 -27.09 7.56 -6.34
C LYS A 158 -25.77 7.90 -7.05
N ILE A 159 -25.24 9.12 -6.87
CA ILE A 159 -23.94 9.53 -7.44
C ILE A 159 -22.78 8.90 -6.63
N LEU A 160 -22.99 8.68 -5.33
CA LEU A 160 -22.04 8.05 -4.40
C LEU A 160 -21.92 6.52 -4.58
N ALA A 161 -22.98 5.86 -5.04
CA ALA A 161 -22.98 4.40 -5.29
C ALA A 161 -22.02 3.95 -6.40
N ILE A 162 -21.61 4.86 -7.29
CA ILE A 162 -20.61 4.60 -8.35
C ILE A 162 -19.17 4.87 -7.85
N HIS A 163 -19.02 5.56 -6.72
CA HIS A 163 -17.78 6.13 -6.19
C HIS A 163 -17.39 5.55 -4.82
N SER A 164 -17.84 4.35 -4.50
CA SER A 164 -17.55 3.69 -3.22
C SER A 164 -16.07 3.31 -3.14
N LEU A 165 -15.23 4.27 -2.76
CA LEU A 165 -14.54 4.27 -1.49
C LEU A 165 -13.58 5.47 -1.46
N LEU A 166 -13.90 6.48 -0.64
CA LEU A 166 -13.07 7.67 -0.43
C LEU A 166 -12.47 7.60 0.98
N MET A 167 -11.21 7.16 1.13
CA MET A 167 -10.54 7.08 2.43
C MET A 167 -9.47 8.17 2.61
N ILE A 168 -9.73 9.05 3.58
CA ILE A 168 -8.80 10.12 3.96
C ILE A 168 -7.89 9.60 5.07
N VAL A 169 -6.56 9.62 4.88
CA VAL A 169 -5.59 8.92 5.75
C VAL A 169 -4.81 9.87 6.67
N GLN A 170 -5.21 10.08 7.92
CA GLN A 170 -4.67 11.14 8.80
C GLN A 170 -3.29 10.85 9.41
N GLN A 171 -2.27 11.38 8.76
CA GLN A 171 -0.97 11.65 9.39
C GLN A 171 -0.97 13.05 10.01
N ARG A 172 -1.21 13.11 11.33
CA ARG A 172 -0.92 14.28 12.18
C ARG A 172 0.58 14.39 12.41
#